data_AF-A0A5J4PKZ8-F1
#
_entry.id   AF-A0A5J4PKZ8-F1
#
_cell.length_a   1.000
_cell.length_b   1.000
_cell.length_c   1.000
_cell.angle_alpha   90.00
_cell.angle_beta   90.00
_cell.angle_gamma   90.00
#
_symmetry.space_group_name_H-M   'P 1'
#
loop_
_entity.id
_entity.type
_entity.pdbx_description
1 polymer ?
#
loop_
_entity_poly.entity_id
_entity_poly.type
_entity_poly.pdbx_seq_one_letter_code
_entity_poly.pdbx_strand_id
1 'polypeptide(L)'
;MNNWKKAFAIIWTGQLFSILSSSIVGFALILWLSIETKSAEVLAMGTLAFLLPQSLLGLISGVFVDRWNRKLTMILADSFIALCTLAITF
;
A
#
# COMPACT_ATOMS: atom_id res chain seq x y z
N MET A 1 -31.76 10.99 -6.80
CA MET A 1 -31.26 10.75 -5.43
C MET A 1 -29.83 10.22 -5.53
N ASN A 2 -28.85 10.95 -5.02
CA ASN A 2 -27.44 10.53 -5.07
C ASN A 2 -27.28 9.18 -4.36
N ASN A 3 -26.89 8.15 -5.10
CA ASN A 3 -26.65 6.79 -4.59
C ASN A 3 -25.31 6.71 -3.83
N TRP A 4 -25.05 7.68 -2.96
CA TRP A 4 -23.80 7.81 -2.19
C TRP A 4 -23.50 6.56 -1.39
N LYS A 5 -24.53 5.86 -0.89
CA LYS A 5 -24.38 4.57 -0.18
C LYS A 5 -23.79 3.48 -1.07
N LYS A 6 -24.24 3.38 -2.33
CA LYS A 6 -23.68 2.41 -3.30
C LYS A 6 -22.25 2.79 -3.68
N ALA A 7 -21.99 4.06 -3.98
CA ALA A 7 -20.64 4.52 -4.32
C ALA A 7 -19.66 4.30 -3.17
N PHE A 8 -20.07 4.62 -1.94
CA PHE A 8 -19.30 4.35 -0.73
C PHE A 8 -19.04 2.85 -0.57
N ALA A 9 -20.07 2.01 -0.65
CA ALA A 9 -19.91 0.56 -0.51
C ALA A 9 -18.91 -0.02 -1.52
N ILE A 10 -18.96 0.42 -2.78
CA ILE A 10 -18.01 -0.04 -3.83
C ILE A 10 -16.57 0.39 -3.51
N ILE A 11 -16.37 1.66 -3.13
CA ILE A 11 -15.03 2.17 -2.80
C ILE A 11 -14.49 1.46 -1.56
N TRP A 12 -15.32 1.29 -0.53
CA TRP A 12 -14.93 0.67 0.72
C TRP A 12 -14.59 -0.81 0.57
N THR A 13 -15.38 -1.57 -0.19
CA THR A 13 -15.06 -2.98 -0.42
C THR A 13 -13.77 -3.11 -1.22
N GLY A 14 -13.59 -2.31 -2.28
CA GLY A 14 -12.36 -2.29 -3.06
C GLY A 14 -11.13 -1.97 -2.20
N GLN A 15 -11.22 -0.93 -1.37
CA GLN A 15 -10.12 -0.57 -0.45
C GLN A 15 -9.86 -1.63 0.62
N LEU A 16 -10.91 -2.22 1.19
CA LEU A 16 -10.75 -3.30 2.17
C LEU A 16 -9.95 -4.46 1.59
N PHE A 17 -10.32 -4.94 0.39
CA PHE A 17 -9.59 -6.02 -0.26
C PHE A 17 -8.15 -5.63 -0.63
N SER A 18 -7.93 -4.41 -1.11
CA SER A 18 -6.60 -3.90 -1.45
C SER A 18 -5.66 -3.86 -0.24
N ILE A 19 -6.14 -3.29 0.88
CA ILE A 19 -5.38 -3.19 2.13
C ILE A 19 -5.13 -4.57 2.73
N LEU A 20 -6.16 -5.42 2.75
CA LEU A 20 -6.05 -6.78 3.29
C LEU A 20 -5.02 -7.61 2.53
N SER A 21 -5.11 -7.63 1.19
CA SER A 21 -4.17 -8.38 0.35
C SER A 21 -2.74 -7.87 0.52
N SER A 22 -2.54 -6.55 0.50
CA SER A 22 -1.21 -5.95 0.71
C SER A 22 -0.62 -6.29 2.08
N SER A 23 -1.46 -6.31 3.13
CA SER A 23 -1.03 -6.67 4.48
C SER A 23 -0.60 -8.14 4.59
N ILE A 24 -1.34 -9.04 3.92
CA ILE A 24 -0.98 -10.47 3.86
C ILE A 24 0.37 -10.66 3.16
N VAL A 25 0.60 -9.98 2.03
CA VAL A 25 1.88 -10.05 1.31
C VAL A 25 3.03 -9.54 2.18
N GLY A 26 2.85 -8.41 2.86
CA GLY A 26 3.88 -7.86 3.76
C GLY A 26 4.22 -8.82 4.91
N PHE A 27 3.21 -9.43 5.53
CA PHE A 27 3.42 -10.44 6.58
C PHE A 27 4.12 -11.70 6.07
N ALA A 28 3.67 -12.23 4.93
CA ALA A 28 4.26 -13.41 4.31
C ALA A 28 5.74 -13.19 3.93
N LEU A 29 6.08 -12.00 3.43
CA LEU A 29 7.44 -11.64 3.05
C LEU A 29 8.38 -11.60 4.25
N ILE A 30 7.95 -11.03 5.38
CA ILE A 30 8.75 -11.01 6.63
C ILE A 30 8.94 -12.43 7.17
N LEU A 31 7.88 -13.25 7.18
CA LEU A 31 7.98 -14.65 7.58
C LEU A 31 8.95 -15.44 6.69
N TRP A 32 8.86 -15.26 5.38
CA TRP A 32 9.74 -15.92 4.43
C TRP A 32 11.20 -15.52 4.62
N LEU A 33 11.49 -14.23 4.78
CA LEU A 33 12.85 -13.74 5.09
C LEU A 33 13.39 -14.35 6.38
N SER A 34 12.54 -14.50 7.41
CA SER A 34 12.92 -15.11 8.69
C SER A 34 13.35 -16.56 8.53
N ILE A 35 12.58 -17.34 7.75
CA ILE A 35 12.86 -18.76 7.50
C ILE A 35 14.12 -18.94 6.65
N GLU A 36 14.26 -18.14 5.59
CA GLU A 36 15.33 -18.28 4.60
C GLU A 36 16.69 -17.83 5.18
N THR A 37 16.74 -16.66 5.80
CA THR A 37 18.02 -16.07 6.24
C THR A 37 18.40 -16.42 7.68
N LYS A 38 17.42 -16.76 8.53
CA LYS A 38 17.61 -17.05 9.97
C LYS A 38 18.42 -15.99 10.73
N SER A 39 18.49 -14.76 10.19
CA SER A 39 19.30 -13.67 10.71
C SER A 39 18.41 -12.49 11.10
N ALA A 40 18.60 -11.99 12.32
CA ALA A 40 17.84 -10.85 12.84
C ALA A 40 18.17 -9.54 12.10
N GLU A 41 19.39 -9.40 11.57
CA GLU A 41 19.83 -8.20 10.85
C GLU A 41 19.08 -8.04 9.52
N VAL A 42 18.91 -9.14 8.78
CA VAL A 42 18.17 -9.15 7.50
C VAL A 42 16.71 -8.82 7.75
N LEU A 43 16.12 -9.34 8.83
CA LEU A 43 14.76 -9.02 9.23
C LEU A 43 14.59 -7.54 9.58
N ALA A 44 15.53 -6.98 10.35
CA ALA A 44 15.51 -5.56 10.71
C ALA A 44 15.62 -4.68 9.46
N MET A 45 16.53 -4.98 8.55
CA MET A 45 16.69 -4.25 7.28
C MET A 45 15.45 -4.36 6.38
N GLY A 46 14.87 -5.56 6.23
CA GLY A 46 13.65 -5.77 5.45
C GLY A 46 12.45 -5.01 6.02
N THR A 47 12.31 -5.01 7.35
CA THR A 47 11.24 -4.27 8.04
C THR A 47 11.44 -2.75 7.90
N LEU A 48 12.69 -2.28 8.01
CA LEU A 48 13.03 -0.88 7.75
C LEU A 48 12.69 -0.49 6.31
N ALA A 49 13.06 -1.30 5.32
CA ALA A 49 12.75 -1.05 3.92
C ALA A 49 11.24 -0.99 3.64
N PHE A 50 10.43 -1.72 4.40
CA PHE A 50 8.96 -1.66 4.33
C PHE A 50 8.39 -0.38 4.98
N LEU A 51 8.87 -0.02 6.17
CA LEU A 51 8.29 1.08 6.97
C LEU A 51 8.82 2.47 6.62
N LEU A 52 10.09 2.61 6.24
CA LEU A 52 10.73 3.90 5.97
C LEU A 52 10.03 4.67 4.84
N PRO A 53 9.79 4.07 3.66
CA PRO A 53 9.17 4.79 2.55
C PRO A 53 7.78 5.30 2.92
N GLN A 54 6.95 4.44 3.54
CA GLN A 54 5.60 4.82 3.96
C GLN A 54 5.62 5.94 5.00
N SER A 55 6.55 5.90 5.95
CA SER A 55 6.64 6.91 7.01
C SER A 55 7.13 8.26 6.49
N LEU A 56 8.17 8.28 5.65
CA LEU A 56 8.71 9.50 5.03
C LEU A 56 7.71 10.13 4.07
N LEU A 57 7.17 9.32 3.15
CA LEU A 57 6.21 9.81 2.16
C LEU A 57 4.88 10.19 2.81
N GLY A 58 4.47 9.49 3.88
CA GLY A 58 3.28 9.81 4.67
C GLY A 58 3.29 11.25 5.21
N LEU A 59 4.41 11.68 5.80
CA LEU A 59 4.57 13.04 6.34
C LEU A 59 4.42 14.13 5.27
N ILE A 60 4.94 13.87 4.08
CA ILE A 60 4.98 14.84 2.98
C ILE A 60 3.65 14.83 2.21
N SER A 61 3.10 13.63 1.97
CA SER A 61 1.93 13.42 1.11
C SER A 61 0.68 14.16 1.59
N GLY A 62 0.48 14.35 2.90
CA GLY A 62 -0.71 15.02 3.44
C GLY A 62 -0.90 16.44 2.90
N VAL A 63 0.18 17.23 2.83
CA VAL A 63 0.14 18.61 2.32
C VAL A 63 -0.27 18.68 0.85
N PHE A 64 0.13 17.69 0.05
CA PHE A 64 -0.19 17.61 -1.37
C PHE A 64 -1.60 17.07 -1.63
N VAL A 65 -2.01 16.04 -0.88
CA VAL A 65 -3.34 15.42 -1.01
C VAL A 65 -4.45 16.41 -0.66
N ASP A 66 -4.21 17.32 0.29
CA ASP A 66 -5.18 18.37 0.66
C ASP A 66 -5.36 19.43 -0.43
N ARG A 67 -4.34 19.66 -1.27
CA ARG A 67 -4.36 20.68 -2.34
C ARG A 67 -4.79 20.14 -3.70
N TRP A 68 -4.68 18.84 -3.93
CA TRP A 68 -4.95 18.21 -5.22
C TRP A 68 -6.38 17.70 -5.37
N ASN A 69 -6.79 17.46 -6.61
CA ASN A 69 -8.10 16.86 -6.89
C ASN A 69 -8.10 15.40 -6.42
N ARG A 70 -8.81 15.14 -5.31
CA ARG A 70 -8.93 13.82 -4.65
C ARG A 70 -9.21 12.66 -5.60
N LYS A 71 -10.07 12.87 -6.62
CA LYS A 71 -10.43 11.80 -7.57
C LYS A 71 -9.24 11.41 -8.45
N LEU A 72 -8.50 12.40 -8.95
CA LEU A 72 -7.31 12.17 -9.79
C LEU A 72 -6.16 11.56 -8.97
N THR A 73 -5.94 12.07 -7.76
CA THR A 73 -4.91 11.55 -6.85
C THR A 73 -5.13 10.06 -6.55
N MET A 74 -6.36 9.65 -6.29
CA MET A 74 -6.70 8.25 -5.99
C MET A 74 -6.43 7.34 -7.19
N ILE A 75 -6.86 7.74 -8.40
CA ILE A 75 -6.65 6.96 -9.63
C ILE A 75 -5.16 6.81 -9.94
N LEU A 76 -4.37 7.88 -9.84
CA LEU A 76 -2.94 7.85 -10.12
C LEU A 76 -2.17 7.02 -9.10
N ALA A 77 -2.50 7.13 -7.82
CA ALA A 77 -1.88 6.34 -6.76
C ALA A 77 -2.15 4.84 -6.92
N ASP A 78 -3.42 4.46 -7.11
CA ASP A 78 -3.80 3.05 -7.30
C ASP A 78 -3.19 2.47 -8.59
N SER A 79 -3.14 3.25 -9.68
CA SER A 79 -2.51 2.82 -10.94
C SER A 79 -1.00 2.64 -10.79
N PHE A 80 -0.32 3.50 -10.03
CA PHE A 80 1.11 3.38 -9.74
C PHE A 80 1.42 2.11 -8.94
N ILE A 81 0.63 1.81 -7.91
CA ILE A 81 0.77 0.57 -7.15
C ILE A 81 0.60 -0.65 -8.07
N ALA A 82 -0.45 -0.66 -8.91
CA ALA A 82 -0.69 -1.75 -9.85
C ALA A 82 0.48 -1.95 -10.82
N LEU A 83 1.09 -0.88 -11.34
CA LEU A 83 2.27 -0.94 -12.20
C LEU A 83 3.50 -1.51 -11.46
N CYS A 84 3.75 -1.07 -10.23
CA CYS A 84 4.85 -1.59 -9.41
C CYS A 84 4.67 -3.08 -9.12
N THR A 85 3.46 -3.52 -8.74
CA THR A 85 3.17 -4.94 -8.50
C THR A 85 3.36 -5.77 -9.77
N LEU A 86 2.93 -5.24 -10.92
CA LEU A 86 3.12 -5.90 -12.20
C LEU A 86 4.62 -6.04 -12.54
N ALA A 87 5.41 -4.99 -12.33
CA ALA A 87 6.86 -5.01 -12.55
C ALA A 87 7.63 -5.93 -11.59
N ILE A 88 7.11 -6.24 -10.40
CA ILE A 88 7.70 -7.22 -9.47
C ILE A 88 7.31 -8.65 -9.88
N THR A 89 6.13 -8.82 -10.48
CA THR A 89 5.61 -10.13 -10.88
C THR A 89 6.30 -10.66 -12.15
N PHE A 90 6.74 -9.77 -13.04
CA PHE A 90 7.51 -10.08 -14.24
C PHE A 90 9.01 -9.97 -13.99
#